data_AF-A0AAX2J119-F1
#
_entry.id   AF-A0AAX2J119-F1
#
_cell.length_a   1.000
_cell.length_b   1.000
_cell.length_c   1.000
_cell.angle_alpha   90.00
_cell.angle_beta   90.00
_cell.angle_gamma   90.00
#
_symmetry.space_group_name_H-M   'P 1'
#
loop_
_entity.id
_entity.type
_entity.pdbx_description
1 polymer ?
#
loop_
_entity_poly.entity_id
_entity_poly.type
_entity_poly.pdbx_seq_one_letter_code
_entity_poly.pdbx_strand_id
1 'polypeptide(L)'
;MPTYAIIDSQSVKTASSAHDKGFDGGKKIKGRKRHIAVDTLGNLLSVVVHAANIHDTKAGIFVAKKAFETYPSLKGFCADAGYRNTFEREVSEQLGLTVQISKRIQDISWRILPKRWIVERTFAWLGWSRRLAKDFEQTNLSAENFVKLGYISQILKFIK
;
A
#
# COMPACT_ATOMS: atom_id res chain seq x y z
N MET A 1 -10.65 -10.91 -13.63
CA MET A 1 -10.63 -9.71 -12.76
C MET A 1 -10.26 -10.13 -11.34
N PRO A 2 -9.54 -9.32 -10.56
CA PRO A 2 -9.10 -9.68 -9.22
C PRO A 2 -10.29 -9.79 -8.26
N THR A 3 -10.29 -10.82 -7.40
CA THR A 3 -11.31 -11.03 -6.37
C THR A 3 -10.80 -10.77 -4.96
N TYR A 4 -9.49 -10.55 -4.81
CA TYR A 4 -8.86 -10.36 -3.52
C TYR A 4 -7.66 -9.43 -3.65
N ALA A 5 -7.49 -8.53 -2.69
CA ALA A 5 -6.42 -7.54 -2.69
C ALA A 5 -5.61 -7.55 -1.38
N ILE A 6 -4.33 -7.22 -1.45
CA ILE A 6 -3.40 -7.20 -0.32
C ILE A 6 -2.88 -5.77 -0.19
N ILE A 7 -2.99 -5.20 1.00
CA ILE A 7 -2.70 -3.79 1.29
C ILE A 7 -1.55 -3.69 2.27
N ASP A 8 -0.65 -2.74 1.98
CA ASP A 8 0.41 -2.32 2.88
C ASP A 8 0.84 -0.88 2.58
N SER A 9 1.62 -0.26 3.48
CA SER A 9 2.13 1.09 3.35
C SER A 9 3.64 1.20 3.52
N GLN A 10 4.21 2.15 2.79
CA GLN A 10 5.62 2.51 2.93
C GLN A 10 5.77 4.02 3.15
N SER A 11 6.49 4.38 4.20
CA SER A 11 6.86 5.77 4.46
C SER A 11 8.17 6.08 3.74
N VAL A 12 8.20 7.20 3.02
CA VAL A 12 9.35 7.64 2.24
C VAL A 12 9.70 9.08 2.59
N LYS A 13 11.01 9.39 2.62
CA LYS A 13 11.48 10.77 2.79
C LYS A 13 11.06 11.59 1.57
N THR A 14 10.79 12.87 1.80
CA THR A 14 10.41 13.80 0.73
C THR A 14 11.49 14.86 0.46
N ALA A 15 11.43 15.50 -0.70
CA ALA A 15 12.18 16.72 -0.99
C ALA A 15 11.69 17.91 -0.15
N SER A 16 12.53 18.94 -0.02
CA SER A 16 12.20 20.16 0.74
C SER A 16 10.98 20.87 0.18
N SER A 17 10.81 20.87 -1.14
CA SER A 17 9.69 21.47 -1.89
C SER A 17 8.38 20.67 -1.82
N ALA A 18 8.37 19.45 -1.26
CA ALA A 18 7.15 18.65 -1.23
C ALA A 18 6.09 19.26 -0.28
N HIS A 19 4.84 19.26 -0.73
CA HIS A 19 3.69 19.63 0.09
C HIS A 19 3.21 18.41 0.92
N ASP A 20 2.28 18.62 1.85
CA ASP A 20 1.64 17.56 2.64
C ASP A 20 2.62 16.53 3.24
N LYS A 21 3.60 17.04 4.00
CA LYS A 21 4.59 16.21 4.69
C LYS A 21 4.17 15.98 6.13
N GLY A 22 4.30 14.75 6.59
CA GLY A 22 4.12 14.36 7.98
C GLY A 22 5.38 13.73 8.57
N PHE A 23 5.31 13.39 9.85
CA PHE A 23 6.33 12.59 10.51
C PHE A 23 5.72 11.26 10.94
N ASP A 24 6.30 10.17 10.47
CA ASP A 24 6.02 8.81 10.94
C ASP A 24 6.93 8.53 12.14
N GLY A 25 6.35 8.53 13.34
CA GLY A 25 7.09 8.27 14.58
C GLY A 25 7.60 6.83 14.70
N GLY A 26 6.88 5.85 14.13
CA GLY A 26 7.26 4.44 14.18
C GLY A 26 8.49 4.16 13.31
N LYS A 27 8.53 4.75 12.11
CA LYS A 27 9.66 4.60 11.18
C LYS A 27 10.73 5.70 11.31
N LYS A 28 10.45 6.75 12.11
CA LYS A 28 11.26 7.97 12.25
C LYS A 28 11.54 8.66 10.90
N ILE A 29 10.51 8.73 10.05
CA ILE A 29 10.61 9.29 8.69
C ILE A 29 9.78 10.56 8.58
N LYS A 30 10.42 11.67 8.21
CA LYS A 30 9.74 12.88 7.75
C LYS A 30 9.47 12.77 6.25
N GLY A 31 8.20 12.71 5.87
CA GLY A 31 7.80 12.65 4.46
C GLY A 31 6.36 12.24 4.24
N ARG A 32 6.14 11.33 3.30
CA ARG A 32 4.81 10.83 2.89
C ARG A 32 4.73 9.31 3.03
N LYS A 33 3.52 8.81 3.21
CA LYS A 33 3.19 7.39 3.14
C LYS A 33 2.55 7.09 1.80
N ARG A 34 3.01 6.02 1.16
CA ARG A 34 2.38 5.43 -0.02
C ARG A 34 1.68 4.14 0.40
N HIS A 35 0.36 4.12 0.30
CA HIS A 35 -0.46 2.92 0.44
C HIS A 35 -0.66 2.32 -0.93
N ILE A 36 -0.45 1.01 -1.08
CA ILE A 36 -0.77 0.29 -2.30
C ILE A 36 -1.72 -0.86 -2.00
N ALA A 37 -2.57 -1.19 -2.96
CA ALA A 37 -3.31 -2.44 -3.01
C ALA A 37 -2.81 -3.24 -4.22
N VAL A 38 -2.49 -4.51 -4.00
CA VAL A 38 -2.07 -5.43 -5.06
C VAL A 38 -2.96 -6.67 -5.10
N ASP A 39 -3.08 -7.33 -6.25
CA ASP A 39 -3.74 -8.64 -6.32
C ASP A 39 -2.85 -9.78 -5.77
N THR A 40 -3.35 -11.01 -5.84
CA THR A 40 -2.62 -12.21 -5.39
C THR A 40 -1.38 -12.56 -6.22
N LEU A 41 -1.21 -11.97 -7.40
CA LEU A 41 -0.01 -12.11 -8.23
C LEU A 41 1.00 -10.99 -7.97
N GLY A 42 0.59 -9.94 -7.25
CA GLY A 42 1.40 -8.76 -6.94
C GLY A 42 1.16 -7.59 -7.89
N ASN A 43 0.10 -7.64 -8.71
CA ASN A 43 -0.20 -6.57 -9.64
C ASN A 43 -0.82 -5.37 -8.92
N LEU A 44 -0.32 -4.16 -9.18
CA LEU A 44 -0.83 -2.94 -8.59
C LEU A 44 -2.27 -2.67 -9.04
N LEU A 45 -3.20 -2.64 -8.08
CA LEU A 45 -4.61 -2.32 -8.30
C LEU A 45 -4.90 -0.85 -8.01
N SER A 46 -4.33 -0.31 -6.93
CA SER A 46 -4.48 1.09 -6.57
C SER A 46 -3.31 1.58 -5.73
N VAL A 47 -3.13 2.90 -5.72
CA VAL A 47 -2.15 3.61 -4.88
C VAL A 47 -2.78 4.90 -4.36
N VAL A 48 -2.49 5.23 -3.11
CA VAL A 48 -2.81 6.51 -2.47
C VAL A 48 -1.57 7.03 -1.75
N VAL A 49 -1.27 8.32 -1.90
CA VAL A 49 -0.16 8.98 -1.20
C VAL A 49 -0.70 10.09 -0.31
N HIS A 50 -0.23 10.16 0.93
CA HIS A 50 -0.60 11.21 1.88
C HIS A 50 0.54 11.50 2.87
N ALA A 51 0.35 12.51 3.71
CA ALA A 51 1.31 12.88 4.76
C ALA A 51 1.60 11.71 5.72
N ALA A 52 2.87 11.52 6.10
CA ALA A 52 3.29 10.34 6.86
C ALA A 52 2.79 10.24 8.31
N ASN A 53 2.19 11.31 8.84
CA ASN A 53 1.60 11.36 10.19
C ASN A 53 0.21 10.72 10.28
N ILE A 54 -0.43 10.41 9.14
CA ILE A 54 -1.72 9.70 9.15
C ILE A 54 -1.44 8.21 9.39
N HIS A 55 -2.12 7.65 10.39
CA HIS A 55 -1.96 6.26 10.79
C HIS A 55 -2.58 5.30 9.77
N ASP A 56 -1.98 4.12 9.61
CA ASP A 56 -2.38 3.16 8.56
C ASP A 56 -3.83 2.68 8.73
N THR A 57 -4.29 2.50 9.98
CA THR A 57 -5.69 2.22 10.32
C THR A 57 -6.70 3.24 9.78
N LYS A 58 -6.31 4.51 9.60
CA LYS A 58 -7.20 5.57 9.07
C LYS A 58 -7.01 5.80 7.57
N ALA A 59 -5.80 5.59 7.06
CA ALA A 59 -5.50 5.81 5.65
C ALA A 59 -5.83 4.60 4.77
N GLY A 60 -5.88 3.39 5.33
CA GLY A 60 -6.12 2.15 4.60
C GLY A 60 -7.42 2.16 3.79
N ILE A 61 -8.47 2.81 4.29
CA ILE A 61 -9.76 2.86 3.59
C ILE A 61 -9.65 3.59 2.24
N PHE A 62 -8.77 4.58 2.11
CA PHE A 62 -8.61 5.35 0.87
C PHE A 62 -8.11 4.47 -0.27
N VAL A 63 -7.12 3.61 -0.01
CA VAL A 63 -6.58 2.71 -1.04
C VAL A 63 -7.56 1.58 -1.37
N ALA A 64 -8.29 1.08 -0.36
CA ALA A 64 -9.31 0.05 -0.53
C ALA A 64 -10.50 0.53 -1.37
N LYS A 65 -11.02 1.74 -1.09
CA LYS A 65 -12.08 2.38 -1.90
C LYS A 65 -11.68 2.51 -3.35
N LYS A 66 -10.51 3.11 -3.61
CA LYS A 66 -9.99 3.31 -4.97
C LYS A 66 -9.81 2.00 -5.73
N ALA A 67 -9.38 0.94 -5.03
CA ALA A 67 -9.29 -0.40 -5.61
C ALA A 67 -10.69 -0.96 -5.95
N PHE A 68 -11.66 -0.82 -5.03
CA PHE A 68 -13.01 -1.35 -5.21
C PHE A 68 -13.80 -0.62 -6.31
N GLU A 69 -13.66 0.71 -6.39
CA GLU A 69 -14.25 1.52 -7.46
C GLU A 69 -13.77 1.08 -8.85
N THR A 70 -12.49 0.72 -8.97
CA THR A 70 -11.90 0.25 -10.22
C THR A 70 -12.19 -1.24 -10.48
N TYR A 71 -12.25 -2.04 -9.41
CA TYR A 71 -12.44 -3.49 -9.45
C TYR A 71 -13.59 -3.93 -8.52
N PRO A 72 -14.86 -3.74 -8.91
CA PRO A 72 -16.01 -4.15 -8.10
C PRO A 72 -16.11 -5.66 -7.84
N SER A 73 -15.31 -6.48 -8.54
CA SER A 73 -15.22 -7.93 -8.33
C SER A 73 -14.48 -8.34 -7.05
N LEU A 74 -13.83 -7.40 -6.35
CA LEU A 74 -13.13 -7.65 -5.11
C LEU A 74 -14.13 -8.11 -4.02
N LYS A 75 -13.77 -9.20 -3.33
CA LYS A 75 -14.57 -9.84 -2.28
C LYS A 75 -13.96 -9.65 -0.88
N GLY A 76 -12.75 -9.13 -0.80
CA GLY A 76 -12.07 -8.88 0.47
C GLY A 76 -10.63 -8.43 0.30
N PHE A 77 -10.06 -8.04 1.44
CA PHE A 77 -8.69 -7.53 1.54
C PHE A 77 -7.87 -8.32 2.55
N CYS A 78 -6.55 -8.31 2.40
CA CYS A 78 -5.59 -8.72 3.43
C CYS A 78 -4.74 -7.51 3.82
N ALA A 79 -4.47 -7.35 5.11
CA ALA A 79 -3.59 -6.30 5.62
C ALA A 79 -2.83 -6.80 6.85
N ASP A 80 -1.81 -6.06 7.28
CA ASP A 80 -1.04 -6.39 8.48
C ASP A 80 -1.73 -5.93 9.78
N ALA A 81 -1.11 -6.20 10.93
CA ALA A 81 -1.66 -5.83 12.22
C ALA A 81 -1.79 -4.31 12.45
N GLY A 82 -1.07 -3.48 11.68
CA GLY A 82 -1.15 -2.02 11.69
C GLY A 82 -2.47 -1.48 11.13
N TYR A 83 -3.28 -2.32 10.48
CA TYR A 83 -4.60 -1.99 9.95
C TYR A 83 -5.77 -2.53 10.81
N ARG A 84 -5.53 -2.96 12.05
CA ARG A 84 -6.61 -3.49 12.91
C ARG A 84 -7.65 -2.44 13.29
N ASN A 85 -8.83 -2.92 13.65
CA ASN A 85 -9.95 -2.14 14.19
C ASN A 85 -10.56 -1.18 13.16
N THR A 86 -10.05 0.05 13.07
CA THR A 86 -10.70 1.13 12.31
C THR A 86 -10.86 0.78 10.84
N PHE A 87 -9.80 0.26 10.22
CA PHE A 87 -9.84 -0.11 8.80
C PHE A 87 -10.75 -1.31 8.53
N GLU A 88 -10.74 -2.34 9.38
CA GLU A 88 -11.67 -3.48 9.27
C GLU A 88 -13.12 -3.01 9.32
N ARG A 89 -13.43 -2.12 10.29
CA ARG A 89 -14.76 -1.52 10.43
C ARG A 89 -15.14 -0.68 9.22
N GLU A 90 -14.27 0.22 8.76
CA GLU A 90 -14.56 1.10 7.62
C GLU A 90 -14.76 0.31 6.32
N VAL A 91 -13.97 -0.75 6.08
CA VAL A 91 -14.16 -1.63 4.93
C VAL A 91 -15.49 -2.38 5.01
N SER A 92 -15.85 -2.87 6.20
CA SER A 92 -17.14 -3.55 6.40
C SER A 92 -18.33 -2.61 6.21
N GLU A 93 -18.29 -1.41 6.82
CA GLU A 93 -19.39 -0.45 6.80
C GLU A 93 -19.55 0.23 5.44
N GLN A 94 -18.44 0.58 4.77
CA GLN A 94 -18.48 1.40 3.56
C GLN A 94 -18.43 0.59 2.27
N LEU A 95 -17.82 -0.61 2.29
CA LEU A 95 -17.67 -1.47 1.11
C LEU A 95 -18.44 -2.79 1.22
N GLY A 96 -18.93 -3.17 2.42
CA GLY A 96 -19.58 -4.46 2.63
C GLY A 96 -18.63 -5.66 2.48
N LEU A 97 -17.31 -5.44 2.62
CA LEU A 97 -16.28 -6.44 2.41
C LEU A 97 -15.58 -6.82 3.72
N THR A 98 -14.86 -7.95 3.69
CA THR A 98 -14.09 -8.42 4.85
C THR A 98 -12.60 -8.14 4.69
N VAL A 99 -11.92 -7.93 5.82
CA VAL A 99 -10.47 -7.77 5.90
C VAL A 99 -9.89 -8.93 6.70
N GLN A 100 -8.93 -9.64 6.12
CA GLN A 100 -8.15 -10.65 6.83
C GLN A 100 -6.86 -10.02 7.35
N ILE A 101 -6.80 -9.80 8.65
CA ILE A 101 -5.59 -9.29 9.30
C ILE A 101 -4.58 -10.42 9.50
N SER A 102 -3.43 -10.30 8.85
CA SER A 102 -2.30 -11.22 9.03
C SER A 102 -1.69 -11.00 10.40
N LYS A 103 -1.84 -11.99 11.29
CA LYS A 103 -1.21 -11.97 12.62
C LYS A 103 0.24 -12.42 12.52
N ARG A 104 1.13 -11.75 13.26
CA ARG A 104 2.51 -12.24 13.45
C ARG A 104 2.46 -13.62 14.10
N ILE A 105 3.18 -14.60 13.54
CA ILE A 105 3.34 -15.92 14.14
C ILE A 105 4.03 -15.74 15.49
N GLN A 106 3.40 -16.23 16.56
CA GLN A 106 3.94 -16.17 17.92
C GLN A 106 4.82 -17.40 18.25
N ASP A 107 4.73 -18.46 17.46
CA ASP A 107 5.58 -19.64 17.61
C ASP A 107 7.02 -19.35 17.18
N ILE A 108 7.98 -19.96 17.90
CA ILE A 108 9.42 -19.92 17.60
C ILE A 108 9.74 -20.68 16.29
N SER A 109 8.82 -21.53 15.81
CA SER A 109 8.99 -22.28 14.57
C SER A 109 8.76 -21.41 13.34
N TRP A 110 9.62 -21.57 12.32
CA TRP A 110 9.44 -20.90 11.04
C TRP A 110 8.13 -21.36 10.37
N ARG A 111 7.27 -20.39 10.04
CA ARG A 111 6.01 -20.61 9.31
C ARG A 111 5.86 -19.50 8.26
N ILE A 112 5.25 -19.84 7.13
CA ILE A 112 4.94 -18.86 6.08
C ILE A 112 3.70 -18.06 6.50
N LEU A 113 3.82 -16.73 6.59
CA LEU A 113 2.65 -15.85 6.70
C LEU A 113 1.88 -15.87 5.38
N PRO A 114 0.57 -16.21 5.38
CA PRO A 114 -0.17 -16.28 4.13
C PRO A 114 -0.24 -14.91 3.45
N LYS A 115 0.24 -14.86 2.21
CA LYS A 115 0.06 -13.84 1.16
C LYS A 115 0.59 -12.41 1.41
N ARG A 116 0.83 -11.96 2.65
CA ARG A 116 1.33 -10.60 2.96
C ARG A 116 2.65 -10.25 2.25
N TRP A 117 3.55 -11.20 2.10
CA TRP A 117 4.85 -11.00 1.45
C TRP A 117 4.74 -10.53 -0.01
N ILE A 118 3.58 -10.72 -0.66
CA ILE A 118 3.35 -10.31 -2.05
C ILE A 118 3.40 -8.79 -2.20
N VAL A 119 2.73 -8.03 -1.32
CA VAL A 119 2.72 -6.56 -1.38
C VAL A 119 4.07 -5.97 -0.96
N GLU A 120 4.73 -6.57 0.02
CA GLU A 120 6.09 -6.19 0.43
C GLU A 120 7.10 -6.40 -0.70
N ARG A 121 6.99 -7.52 -1.43
CA ARG A 121 7.78 -7.78 -2.63
C ARG A 121 7.50 -6.72 -3.71
N THR A 122 6.25 -6.33 -3.92
CA THR A 122 5.92 -5.26 -4.88
C THR A 122 6.59 -3.94 -4.47
N PHE A 123 6.63 -3.59 -3.18
CA PHE A 123 7.41 -2.45 -2.71
C PHE A 123 8.92 -2.60 -2.97
N ALA A 124 9.48 -3.79 -2.74
CA ALA A 124 10.89 -4.06 -3.04
C ALA A 124 11.21 -3.87 -4.53
N TRP A 125 10.35 -4.34 -5.43
CA TRP A 125 10.50 -4.15 -6.88
C TRP A 125 10.34 -2.68 -7.28
N LEU A 126 9.41 -1.94 -6.68
CA LEU A 126 9.33 -0.49 -6.88
C LEU A 126 10.61 0.23 -6.45
N GLY A 127 11.31 -0.30 -5.44
CA GLY A 127 12.62 0.18 -4.99
C GLY A 127 13.74 0.08 -6.05
N TRP A 128 13.61 -0.79 -7.05
CA TRP A 128 14.55 -0.84 -8.19
C TRP A 128 14.42 0.38 -9.11
N SER A 129 13.29 1.10 -9.06
CA SER A 129 13.20 2.41 -9.68
C SER A 129 13.83 3.44 -8.76
N ARG A 130 15.06 3.87 -9.07
CA ARG A 130 15.78 4.89 -8.30
C ARG A 130 14.95 6.17 -8.08
N ARG A 131 14.04 6.48 -9.02
CA ARG A 131 13.10 7.61 -8.91
C ARG A 131 12.19 7.51 -7.68
N LEU A 132 11.87 6.31 -7.22
CA LEU A 132 10.96 6.03 -6.11
C LEU A 132 11.67 5.82 -4.75
N ALA A 133 13.00 5.90 -4.70
CA ALA A 133 13.79 5.75 -3.47
C ALA A 133 13.55 6.90 -2.48
N LYS A 134 13.28 8.09 -3.01
CA LYS A 134 12.86 9.29 -2.28
C LYS A 134 11.73 9.94 -3.08
N ASP A 135 10.79 10.53 -2.38
CA ASP A 135 9.71 11.25 -3.04
C ASP A 135 10.16 12.69 -3.33
N PHE A 136 10.34 12.99 -4.61
CA PHE A 136 10.78 14.30 -5.08
C PHE A 136 9.63 15.18 -5.54
N GLU A 137 8.38 14.70 -5.47
CA GLU A 137 7.25 15.38 -6.06
C GLU A 137 6.72 16.49 -5.16
N GLN A 138 6.18 17.55 -5.75
CA GLN A 138 5.50 18.59 -4.97
C GLN A 138 4.16 18.07 -4.44
N THR A 139 3.32 17.51 -5.32
CA THR A 139 1.95 17.09 -4.99
C THR A 139 1.82 15.58 -4.77
N ASN A 140 0.83 15.18 -3.95
CA ASN A 140 0.55 13.76 -3.68
C ASN A 140 0.12 13.01 -4.95
N LEU A 141 -0.66 13.67 -5.81
CA LEU A 141 -1.11 13.11 -7.09
C LEU A 141 0.07 12.79 -8.01
N SER A 142 1.07 13.67 -8.08
CA SER A 142 2.29 13.41 -8.84
C SER A 142 3.03 12.20 -8.27
N ALA A 143 3.17 12.12 -6.95
CA ALA A 143 3.82 11.00 -6.27
C ALA A 143 3.09 9.66 -6.56
N GLU A 144 1.75 9.64 -6.54
CA GLU A 144 0.96 8.48 -6.95
C GLU A 144 1.24 8.07 -8.39
N ASN A 145 1.27 9.03 -9.31
CA ASN A 145 1.51 8.76 -10.72
C ASN A 145 2.91 8.21 -10.97
N PHE A 146 3.93 8.70 -10.26
CA PHE A 146 5.26 8.13 -10.34
C PHE A 146 5.32 6.69 -9.81
N VAL A 147 4.53 6.32 -8.80
CA VAL A 147 4.42 4.92 -8.37
C VAL A 147 3.80 4.06 -9.48
N LYS A 148 2.73 4.54 -10.13
CA LYS A 148 2.13 3.84 -11.28
C LYS A 148 3.10 3.67 -12.44
N LEU A 149 3.83 4.73 -12.82
CA LEU A 149 4.86 4.68 -13.86
C LEU A 149 5.97 3.69 -13.51
N GLY A 150 6.43 3.71 -12.25
CA GLY A 150 7.40 2.74 -11.76
C GLY A 150 6.90 1.31 -11.88
N TYR A 151 5.64 1.06 -11.55
CA TYR A 151 5.03 -0.25 -11.71
C TYR A 151 4.87 -0.68 -13.17
N ILE A 152 4.40 0.20 -14.06
CA ILE A 152 4.30 -0.06 -15.51
C ILE A 152 5.67 -0.43 -16.08
N SER A 153 6.72 0.32 -15.73
CA SER A 153 8.09 0.02 -16.14
C SER A 153 8.56 -1.36 -15.66
N GLN A 154 8.10 -1.84 -14.50
CA GLN A 154 8.38 -3.21 -14.06
C GLN A 154 7.64 -4.24 -14.90
N ILE A 155 6.34 -4.08 -15.17
CA ILE A 155 5.58 -5.01 -16.00
C ILE A 155 6.20 -5.16 -17.38
N LEU A 156 6.61 -4.05 -18.00
CA LEU A 156 7.21 -4.06 -19.34
C LEU A 156 8.48 -4.92 -19.43
N LYS A 157 9.19 -5.17 -18.32
CA LYS A 157 10.36 -6.07 -18.31
C LYS A 157 9.97 -7.56 -18.36
N PHE A 158 8.75 -7.89 -17.96
CA PHE A 158 8.24 -9.25 -17.93
C PHE A 158 7.50 -9.64 -19.20
N ILE A 159 7.13 -8.66 -20.03
CA ILE A 159 6.56 -8.89 -21.37
C ILE A 159 7.74 -9.05 -22.32
N LYS A 160 8.01 -10.29 -22.73
CA LYS A 160 8.97 -10.62 -23.79
C LYS A 160 8.23 -10.92 -25.07
#